data_AF-A0A0C3ALE5-F1
#
_entry.id   AF-A0A0C3ALE5-F1
#
_cell.length_a   1.000
_cell.length_b   1.000
_cell.length_c   1.000
_cell.angle_alpha   90.00
_cell.angle_beta   90.00
_cell.angle_gamma   90.00
#
_symmetry.space_group_name_H-M   'P 1'
#
loop_
_entity.id
_entity.type
_entity.pdbx_description
1 polymer ?
#
loop_
_entity_poly.entity_id
_entity_poly.type
_entity_poly.pdbx_seq_one_letter_code
_entity_poly.pdbx_strand_id
1 'polypeptide(L)'
;MDKSFSLHRAEIELEPQPGTALKFVTREDQCLDEFMAVVRKRIELEVQHLANLKKLRNSYDPSWKDSRIWPLISSFIDFCGNEISHLEEYISEATVCLDRIPDSPSPLQDGKDEFNAFEMPENLKLPYLEYSRCCELASSESSVWDLTQQPRTFASRFTHPLPKNERAYRQAVVQQQKTAGLASKWYQDIFPEILENHQQRTESVKDILYKILTSQR
;
A
#
# COMPACT_ATOMS: atom_id res chain seq x y z
N MET A 1 41.28 7.68 3.73
CA MET A 1 41.26 7.08 2.38
C MET A 1 39.85 7.25 1.89
N ASP A 2 39.62 8.25 1.03
CA ASP A 2 38.30 8.50 0.48
C ASP A 2 37.92 7.37 -0.46
N LYS A 3 36.77 6.72 -0.19
CA LYS A 3 36.17 5.73 -1.09
C LYS A 3 35.91 6.40 -2.44
N SER A 4 36.26 5.74 -3.53
CA SER A 4 35.96 6.27 -4.86
C SER A 4 34.45 6.35 -5.07
N PHE A 5 34.00 7.42 -5.73
CA PHE A 5 32.59 7.68 -6.07
C PHE A 5 31.90 6.50 -6.76
N SER A 6 32.65 5.76 -7.59
CA SER A 6 32.19 4.56 -8.26
C SER A 6 31.83 3.43 -7.28
N LEU A 7 32.57 3.30 -6.18
CA LEU A 7 32.31 2.31 -5.13
C LEU A 7 31.08 2.70 -4.29
N HIS A 8 30.94 3.98 -3.96
CA HIS A 8 29.80 4.47 -3.19
C HIS A 8 28.49 4.39 -3.98
N ARG A 9 28.55 4.63 -5.30
CA ARG A 9 27.40 4.45 -6.21
C ARG A 9 26.95 2.99 -6.32
N ALA A 10 27.90 2.05 -6.32
CA ALA A 10 27.60 0.62 -6.37
C ALA A 10 26.97 0.10 -5.07
N GLU A 11 27.38 0.63 -3.91
CA GLU A 11 26.78 0.30 -2.60
C GLU A 11 25.31 0.76 -2.51
N ILE A 12 24.98 1.95 -3.02
CA ILE A 12 23.61 2.50 -3.05
C ILE A 12 22.67 1.66 -3.93
N GLU A 13 23.20 0.93 -4.91
CA GLU A 13 22.39 0.06 -5.78
C GLU A 13 22.10 -1.31 -5.15
N LEU A 14 22.82 -1.70 -4.10
CA LEU A 14 22.65 -2.97 -3.39
C LEU A 14 21.71 -2.89 -2.19
N GLU A 15 21.48 -1.70 -1.64
CA GLU A 15 20.59 -1.50 -0.49
C GLU A 15 19.11 -1.40 -0.90
N PRO A 16 18.16 -1.83 -0.03
CA PRO A 16 16.74 -1.64 -0.27
C PRO A 16 16.43 -0.15 -0.45
N GLN A 17 15.91 0.21 -1.62
CA GLN A 17 15.63 1.61 -1.91
C GLN A 17 14.43 2.12 -1.11
N PRO A 18 14.45 3.39 -0.66
CA PRO A 18 13.27 4.06 -0.12
C PRO A 18 12.05 3.88 -1.04
N GLY A 19 10.87 3.70 -0.47
CA GLY A 19 9.63 3.42 -1.22
C GLY A 19 9.41 1.94 -1.60
N THR A 20 10.39 1.06 -1.42
CA THR A 20 10.23 -0.38 -1.71
C THR A 20 9.11 -1.01 -0.88
N ALA A 21 9.05 -0.72 0.42
CA ALA A 21 7.99 -1.22 1.31
C ALA A 21 6.59 -0.73 0.88
N LEU A 22 6.46 0.54 0.48
CA LEU A 22 5.20 1.08 -0.04
C LEU A 22 4.73 0.34 -1.28
N LYS A 23 5.64 0.01 -2.21
CA LYS A 23 5.31 -0.78 -3.41
C LYS A 23 4.78 -2.17 -3.05
N PHE A 24 5.37 -2.82 -2.05
CA PHE A 24 4.90 -4.11 -1.55
C PHE A 24 3.51 -4.00 -0.95
N VAL A 25 3.30 -3.08 -0.01
CA VAL A 25 2.00 -2.86 0.64
C VAL A 25 0.91 -2.55 -0.39
N THR A 26 1.20 -1.66 -1.34
CA THR A 26 0.24 -1.31 -2.42
C THR A 26 -0.14 -2.53 -3.26
N ARG A 27 0.84 -3.40 -3.57
CA ARG A 27 0.59 -4.62 -4.33
C ARG A 27 -0.21 -5.63 -3.52
N GLU A 28 0.07 -5.77 -2.23
CA GLU A 28 -0.68 -6.65 -1.35
C GLU A 28 -2.12 -6.16 -1.19
N ASP A 29 -2.34 -4.85 -1.04
CA ASP A 29 -3.68 -4.27 -1.01
C ASP A 29 -4.47 -4.55 -2.29
N GLN A 30 -3.83 -4.50 -3.47
CA GLN A 30 -4.46 -4.91 -4.73
C GLN A 30 -4.83 -6.39 -4.74
N CYS A 31 -3.94 -7.28 -4.25
CA CYS A 31 -4.25 -8.70 -4.11
C CYS A 31 -5.41 -8.94 -3.13
N LEU A 32 -5.48 -8.18 -2.04
CA LEU A 32 -6.60 -8.24 -1.11
C LEU A 32 -7.91 -7.81 -1.79
N ASP A 33 -7.90 -6.73 -2.58
CA ASP A 33 -9.09 -6.27 -3.33
C ASP A 33 -9.60 -7.32 -4.32
N GLU A 34 -8.69 -7.91 -5.10
CA GLU A 34 -9.00 -9.00 -6.03
C GLU A 34 -9.60 -10.21 -5.29
N PHE A 35 -8.99 -10.60 -4.16
CA PHE A 35 -9.49 -11.67 -3.33
C PHE A 35 -10.90 -11.37 -2.79
N MET A 36 -11.12 -10.15 -2.29
CA MET A 36 -12.44 -9.74 -1.79
C MET A 36 -13.51 -9.73 -2.88
N ALA A 37 -13.15 -9.40 -4.12
CA ALA A 37 -14.06 -9.53 -5.25
C ALA A 37 -14.49 -10.98 -5.49
N VAL A 38 -13.57 -11.95 -5.34
CA VAL A 38 -13.90 -13.38 -5.44
C VAL A 38 -14.85 -13.80 -4.31
N VAL A 39 -14.61 -13.36 -3.08
CA VAL A 39 -15.49 -13.68 -1.92
C VAL A 39 -16.90 -13.13 -2.14
N ARG A 40 -17.02 -11.86 -2.59
CA ARG A 40 -18.32 -11.26 -2.95
C ARG A 40 -19.02 -12.08 -4.03
N LYS A 41 -18.30 -12.44 -5.09
CA LYS A 41 -18.86 -13.25 -6.18
C LYS A 41 -19.36 -14.62 -5.69
N ARG A 42 -18.64 -15.26 -4.78
CA ARG A 42 -19.08 -16.51 -4.16
C ARG A 42 -20.40 -16.31 -3.41
N ILE A 43 -20.52 -15.27 -2.59
CA ILE A 43 -21.76 -14.99 -1.84
C ILE A 43 -22.93 -14.70 -2.80
N GLU A 44 -22.70 -13.99 -3.90
CA GLU A 44 -23.73 -13.80 -4.93
C GLU A 44 -24.23 -15.13 -5.52
N LEU A 45 -23.33 -16.10 -5.74
CA LEU A 45 -23.73 -17.44 -6.21
C LEU A 45 -24.56 -18.18 -5.16
N GLU A 46 -24.20 -18.08 -3.88
CA GLU A 46 -24.97 -18.67 -2.78
C GLU A 46 -26.36 -18.03 -2.67
N VAL A 47 -26.48 -16.72 -2.85
CA VAL A 47 -27.77 -16.00 -2.90
C VAL A 47 -28.66 -16.53 -4.03
N GLN A 48 -28.08 -16.74 -5.22
CA GLN A 48 -28.81 -17.32 -6.35
C GLN A 48 -29.25 -18.76 -6.07
N HIS A 49 -28.37 -19.57 -5.47
CA HIS A 49 -28.67 -20.93 -5.08
C HIS A 49 -29.82 -21.00 -4.06
N LEU A 50 -29.76 -20.16 -3.02
CA LEU A 50 -30.81 -20.01 -2.02
C LEU A 50 -32.16 -19.64 -2.66
N ALA A 51 -32.16 -18.70 -3.61
CA ALA A 51 -33.37 -18.32 -4.34
C ALA A 51 -33.97 -19.51 -5.12
N ASN A 52 -33.12 -20.33 -5.74
CA ASN A 52 -33.55 -21.55 -6.44
C ASN A 52 -34.13 -22.59 -5.47
N LEU A 53 -33.49 -22.83 -4.32
CA LEU A 53 -34.01 -23.75 -3.29
C LEU A 53 -35.36 -23.28 -2.73
N LYS A 54 -35.52 -21.98 -2.46
CA LYS A 54 -36.81 -21.40 -2.04
C LYS A 54 -37.89 -21.59 -3.09
N LYS A 55 -37.56 -21.40 -4.37
CA LYS A 55 -38.48 -21.65 -5.48
C LYS A 55 -38.87 -23.12 -5.56
N LEU A 56 -37.91 -24.03 -5.39
CA LEU A 56 -38.16 -25.48 -5.36
C LEU A 56 -39.08 -25.84 -4.20
N ARG A 57 -38.84 -25.33 -2.99
CA ARG A 57 -39.71 -25.52 -1.82
C ARG A 57 -41.14 -25.07 -2.08
N ASN A 58 -41.31 -23.92 -2.74
CA ASN A 58 -42.63 -23.38 -3.08
C ASN A 58 -43.35 -24.18 -4.17
N SER A 59 -42.63 -25.02 -4.93
CA SER A 59 -43.21 -25.89 -5.96
C SER A 59 -43.72 -27.23 -5.42
N TYR A 60 -43.43 -27.55 -4.15
CA TYR A 60 -43.91 -28.78 -3.53
C TYR A 60 -45.43 -28.76 -3.38
N ASP A 61 -46.05 -29.90 -3.68
CA ASP A 61 -47.49 -30.06 -3.52
C ASP A 61 -47.80 -30.25 -2.02
N PRO A 62 -48.58 -29.34 -1.39
CA PRO A 62 -48.90 -29.43 0.03
C PRO A 62 -49.72 -30.69 0.38
N SER A 63 -50.41 -31.31 -0.59
CA SER A 63 -51.18 -32.55 -0.37
C SER A 63 -50.30 -33.77 -0.08
N TRP A 64 -48.99 -33.69 -0.34
CA TRP A 64 -48.04 -34.76 0.00
C TRP A 64 -48.01 -35.09 1.48
N LYS A 65 -48.34 -34.13 2.35
CA LYS A 65 -48.43 -34.33 3.82
C LYS A 65 -49.47 -35.36 4.21
N ASP A 66 -50.53 -35.48 3.42
CA ASP A 66 -51.63 -36.43 3.65
C ASP A 66 -51.40 -37.76 2.92
N SER A 67 -50.31 -37.87 2.16
CA SER A 67 -50.00 -39.06 1.36
C SER A 67 -49.40 -40.18 2.20
N ARG A 68 -49.69 -41.42 1.84
CA ARG A 68 -49.10 -42.62 2.48
C ARG A 68 -47.59 -42.72 2.30
N ILE A 69 -47.01 -42.03 1.31
CA ILE A 69 -45.56 -41.97 1.09
C ILE A 69 -44.89 -40.86 1.90
N TRP A 70 -45.63 -40.04 2.65
CA TRP A 70 -45.08 -38.95 3.45
C TRP A 70 -43.91 -39.37 4.36
N PRO A 71 -43.97 -40.50 5.08
CA PRO A 71 -42.83 -40.94 5.91
C PRO A 71 -41.54 -41.19 5.12
N LEU A 72 -41.64 -41.47 3.81
CA LEU A 72 -40.47 -41.68 2.94
C LEU A 72 -39.86 -40.36 2.46
N ILE A 73 -40.69 -39.35 2.16
CA ILE A 73 -40.23 -38.09 1.53
C ILE A 73 -40.03 -36.93 2.51
N SER A 74 -40.64 -37.01 3.70
CA SER A 74 -40.59 -35.94 4.71
C SER A 74 -39.17 -35.58 5.12
N SER A 75 -38.31 -36.58 5.36
CA SER A 75 -36.90 -36.36 5.72
C SER A 75 -36.13 -35.58 4.67
N PHE A 76 -36.42 -35.79 3.38
CA PHE A 76 -35.80 -35.04 2.29
C PHE A 76 -36.32 -33.59 2.23
N ILE A 77 -37.62 -33.38 2.46
CA ILE A 77 -38.20 -32.04 2.51
C ILE A 77 -37.63 -31.25 3.70
N ASP A 78 -37.50 -31.90 4.86
CA ASP A 78 -36.89 -31.31 6.06
C ASP A 78 -35.40 -31.00 5.84
N PHE A 79 -34.67 -31.90 5.16
CA PHE A 79 -33.29 -31.65 4.74
C PHE A 79 -33.18 -30.38 3.87
N CYS A 80 -34.01 -30.25 2.83
CA CYS A 80 -34.03 -29.04 2.00
C CYS A 80 -34.41 -27.78 2.82
N GLY A 81 -35.31 -27.92 3.80
CA GLY A 81 -35.65 -26.84 4.73
C GLY A 81 -34.46 -26.38 5.56
N ASN A 82 -33.73 -27.34 6.14
CA ASN A 82 -32.53 -27.05 6.92
C ASN A 82 -31.42 -26.42 6.08
N GLU A 83 -31.23 -26.89 4.84
CA GLU A 83 -30.27 -26.32 3.88
C GLU A 83 -30.58 -24.85 3.56
N ILE A 84 -31.87 -24.52 3.33
CA ILE A 84 -32.32 -23.14 3.13
C ILE A 84 -31.97 -22.27 4.35
N SER A 85 -32.32 -22.72 5.56
CA SER A 85 -32.05 -21.95 6.79
C SER A 85 -30.56 -21.77 7.04
N HIS A 86 -29.75 -22.81 6.81
CA HIS A 86 -28.30 -22.73 6.92
C HIS A 86 -27.69 -21.72 5.93
N LEU A 87 -28.14 -21.72 4.67
CA LEU A 87 -27.70 -20.75 3.67
C LEU A 87 -28.12 -19.32 4.00
N GLU A 88 -29.32 -19.11 4.54
CA GLU A 88 -29.77 -17.79 5.01
C GLU A 88 -28.87 -17.23 6.10
N GLU A 89 -28.56 -18.05 7.11
CA GLU A 89 -27.67 -17.66 8.21
C GLU A 89 -26.26 -17.38 7.72
N TYR A 90 -25.70 -18.29 6.90
CA TYR A 90 -24.38 -18.13 6.31
C TYR A 90 -24.26 -16.84 5.46
N ILE A 91 -25.22 -16.58 4.56
CA ILE A 91 -25.21 -15.38 3.72
C ILE A 91 -25.29 -14.13 4.60
N SER A 92 -26.18 -14.12 5.58
CA SER A 92 -26.33 -12.99 6.50
C SER A 92 -25.04 -12.70 7.25
N GLU A 93 -24.38 -13.72 7.81
CA GLU A 93 -23.12 -13.55 8.53
C GLU A 93 -22.00 -13.09 7.60
N ALA A 94 -21.87 -13.72 6.43
CA ALA A 94 -20.83 -13.41 5.46
C ALA A 94 -20.95 -11.97 4.94
N THR A 95 -22.16 -11.51 4.60
CA THR A 95 -22.40 -10.12 4.17
C THR A 95 -22.04 -9.12 5.27
N VAL A 96 -22.47 -9.35 6.52
CA VAL A 96 -22.13 -8.48 7.65
C VAL A 96 -20.62 -8.39 7.87
N CYS A 97 -19.90 -9.50 7.67
CA CYS A 97 -18.44 -9.47 7.82
C CYS A 97 -17.77 -8.74 6.65
N LEU A 98 -18.27 -8.88 5.43
CA LEU A 98 -17.76 -8.14 4.26
C LEU A 98 -17.89 -6.62 4.43
N ASP A 99 -19.01 -6.15 4.95
CA ASP A 99 -19.30 -4.72 5.13
C ASP A 99 -18.39 -4.05 6.19
N ARG A 100 -17.69 -4.84 7.01
CA ARG A 100 -16.78 -4.34 8.05
C ARG A 100 -15.34 -4.14 7.58
N ILE A 101 -15.00 -4.61 6.38
CA ILE A 101 -13.62 -4.47 5.89
C ILE A 101 -13.39 -3.00 5.50
N PRO A 102 -12.37 -2.35 6.06
CA PRO A 102 -12.02 -1.00 5.64
C PRO A 102 -11.56 -0.99 4.18
N ASP A 103 -12.01 0.03 3.45
CA ASP A 103 -11.55 0.28 2.09
C ASP A 103 -10.04 0.55 2.08
N SER A 104 -9.41 0.21 0.95
CA SER A 104 -8.00 0.54 0.74
C SER A 104 -7.83 2.07 0.79
N PRO A 105 -7.01 2.62 1.70
CA PRO A 105 -6.71 4.03 1.65
C PRO A 105 -5.99 4.31 0.32
N SER A 106 -6.43 5.32 -0.43
CA SER A 106 -5.62 5.77 -1.55
C SER A 106 -4.33 6.38 -0.97
N PRO A 107 -3.14 5.87 -1.30
CA PRO A 107 -1.89 6.49 -0.86
C PRO A 107 -1.69 7.90 -1.44
N LEU A 108 -2.55 8.31 -2.37
CA LEU A 108 -2.69 9.67 -2.87
C LEU A 108 -3.72 10.42 -2.01
N GLN A 109 -3.37 10.74 -0.75
CA GLN A 109 -4.14 11.71 0.01
C GLN A 109 -3.96 13.09 -0.65
N ASP A 110 -5.00 13.53 -1.36
CA ASP A 110 -5.21 14.87 -1.93
C ASP A 110 -4.12 15.38 -2.89
N GLY A 111 -4.51 15.96 -4.03
CA GLY A 111 -3.63 16.52 -5.05
C GLY A 111 -2.83 17.78 -4.64
N LYS A 112 -2.33 17.83 -3.40
CA LYS A 112 -1.60 18.94 -2.78
C LYS A 112 -0.19 18.59 -2.31
N ASP A 113 0.20 17.31 -2.27
CA ASP A 113 1.52 16.95 -1.77
C ASP A 113 2.63 17.21 -2.81
N GLU A 114 3.61 18.03 -2.41
CA GLU A 114 4.80 18.41 -3.19
C GLU A 114 5.74 17.21 -3.45
N PHE A 115 5.40 16.01 -2.95
CA PHE A 115 6.26 14.83 -2.91
C PHE A 115 5.51 13.55 -3.28
N ASN A 116 5.87 12.95 -4.41
CA ASN A 116 5.32 11.66 -4.84
C ASN A 116 6.10 10.50 -4.20
N ALA A 117 5.45 9.78 -3.28
CA ALA A 117 6.07 8.67 -2.55
C ALA A 117 6.38 7.44 -3.41
N PHE A 118 5.69 7.25 -4.54
CA PHE A 118 5.97 6.15 -5.47
C PHE A 118 7.26 6.36 -6.28
N GLU A 119 7.62 7.61 -6.50
CA GLU A 119 8.85 8.05 -7.17
C GLU A 119 9.93 8.44 -6.15
N MET A 120 9.76 8.07 -4.89
CA MET A 120 10.69 8.39 -3.81
C MET A 120 12.15 7.96 -4.08
N PRO A 121 12.45 6.75 -4.60
CA PRO A 121 13.83 6.41 -4.96
C PRO A 121 14.45 7.42 -5.92
N GLU A 122 13.71 7.79 -6.98
CA GLU A 122 14.12 8.69 -8.03
C GLU A 122 14.27 10.12 -7.50
N ASN A 123 13.32 10.56 -6.68
CA ASN A 123 13.31 11.86 -6.02
C ASN A 123 14.52 12.03 -5.09
N LEU A 124 14.94 10.99 -4.36
CA LEU A 124 16.10 11.03 -3.47
C LEU A 124 17.44 10.84 -4.21
N LYS A 125 17.47 10.00 -5.25
CA LYS A 125 18.70 9.67 -5.99
C LYS A 125 19.25 10.88 -6.75
N LEU A 126 18.41 11.66 -7.42
CA LEU A 126 18.88 12.78 -8.25
C LEU A 126 19.58 13.88 -7.42
N PRO A 127 19.00 14.43 -6.33
CA PRO A 127 19.67 15.40 -5.47
C PRO A 127 20.93 14.84 -4.82
N TYR A 128 20.93 13.56 -4.46
CA TYR A 128 22.10 12.90 -3.88
C TYR A 128 23.28 12.83 -4.87
N LEU A 129 23.02 12.46 -6.13
CA LEU A 129 24.05 12.40 -7.17
C LEU A 129 24.62 13.79 -7.48
N GLU A 130 23.76 14.82 -7.54
CA GLU A 130 24.22 16.19 -7.79
C GLU A 130 25.01 16.76 -6.61
N TYR A 131 24.59 16.47 -5.37
CA TYR A 131 25.37 16.76 -4.16
C TYR A 131 26.75 16.12 -4.24
N SER A 132 26.81 14.82 -4.52
CA SER A 132 28.06 14.07 -4.54
C SER A 132 29.01 14.62 -5.62
N ARG A 133 28.50 14.91 -6.81
CA ARG A 133 29.26 15.54 -7.90
C ARG A 133 29.78 16.94 -7.49
N CYS A 134 28.94 17.76 -6.90
CA CYS A 134 29.32 19.11 -6.50
C CYS A 134 30.31 19.10 -5.33
N CYS A 135 30.24 18.10 -4.44
CA CYS A 135 31.18 17.89 -3.34
C CYS A 135 32.59 17.63 -3.88
N GLU A 136 32.72 16.75 -4.88
CA GLU A 136 34.01 16.49 -5.54
C GLU A 136 34.58 17.73 -6.20
N LEU A 137 33.75 18.46 -6.95
CA LEU A 137 34.18 19.68 -7.64
C LEU A 137 34.58 20.78 -6.64
N ALA A 138 33.84 20.95 -5.56
CA ALA A 138 34.14 21.93 -4.52
C ALA A 138 35.41 21.57 -3.72
N SER A 139 35.67 20.27 -3.54
CA SER A 139 36.83 19.75 -2.82
C SER A 139 38.09 19.61 -3.68
N SER A 140 37.99 19.84 -5.00
CA SER A 140 39.14 19.80 -5.90
C SER A 140 40.20 20.83 -5.53
N GLU A 141 41.49 20.50 -5.75
CA GLU A 141 42.61 21.39 -5.40
C GLU A 141 42.47 22.79 -6.02
N SER A 142 41.98 22.88 -7.26
CA SER A 142 41.72 24.16 -7.93
C SER A 142 40.60 24.96 -7.25
N SER A 143 39.52 24.30 -6.84
CA SER A 143 38.41 24.96 -6.14
C SER A 143 38.80 25.44 -4.74
N VAL A 144 39.57 24.63 -4.01
CA VAL A 144 40.12 25.02 -2.70
C VAL A 144 41.11 26.20 -2.86
N TRP A 145 41.95 26.16 -3.89
CA TRP A 145 42.83 27.27 -4.23
C TRP A 145 42.05 28.56 -4.55
N ASP A 146 41.02 28.48 -5.38
CA ASP A 146 40.16 29.61 -5.72
C ASP A 146 39.50 30.23 -4.48
N LEU A 147 39.01 29.39 -3.55
CA LEU A 147 38.45 29.81 -2.27
C LEU A 147 39.50 30.50 -1.37
N THR A 148 40.72 29.98 -1.30
CA THR A 148 41.79 30.54 -0.44
C THR A 148 42.42 31.81 -0.99
N GLN A 149 42.39 32.03 -2.30
CA GLN A 149 42.89 33.23 -2.95
C GLN A 149 41.87 34.37 -3.00
N GLN A 150 40.58 34.04 -2.92
CA GLN A 150 39.48 35.01 -2.91
C GLN A 150 39.65 36.17 -1.89
N PRO A 151 40.15 35.95 -0.66
CA PRO A 151 40.38 37.01 0.32
C PRO A 151 41.60 37.90 0.00
N ARG A 152 42.57 37.41 -0.79
CA ARG A 152 43.86 38.10 -1.01
C ARG A 152 43.81 39.09 -2.16
N THR A 153 42.90 38.93 -3.10
CA THR A 153 42.81 39.76 -4.30
C THR A 153 41.95 41.02 -4.15
N PHE A 154 41.23 41.23 -3.04
CA PHE A 154 40.15 42.23 -3.02
C PHE A 154 40.05 43.05 -1.72
N ALA A 155 40.36 44.35 -1.83
CA ALA A 155 40.40 45.35 -0.76
C ALA A 155 39.15 46.29 -0.71
N SER A 156 38.00 45.91 -1.28
CA SER A 156 36.86 46.83 -1.46
C SER A 156 35.53 46.29 -0.92
N ARG A 157 34.87 47.12 -0.11
CA ARG A 157 33.53 46.93 0.49
C ARG A 157 32.49 46.69 -0.61
N PHE A 158 31.90 45.49 -0.72
CA PHE A 158 30.53 45.18 -1.21
C PHE A 158 30.36 43.66 -1.26
N THR A 159 29.21 43.11 -0.89
CA THR A 159 28.88 41.66 -0.87
C THR A 159 29.50 40.84 -2.03
N HIS A 160 30.35 39.88 -1.69
CA HIS A 160 31.11 39.06 -2.65
C HIS A 160 30.37 37.74 -2.93
N PRO A 161 30.03 37.43 -4.20
CA PRO A 161 29.47 36.13 -4.53
C PRO A 161 30.54 35.03 -4.38
N LEU A 162 30.17 33.94 -3.69
CA LEU A 162 31.02 32.75 -3.55
C LEU A 162 31.48 32.20 -4.91
N PRO A 163 32.62 31.49 -4.98
CA PRO A 163 33.07 30.81 -6.20
C PRO A 163 31.99 29.88 -6.76
N LYS A 164 32.01 29.66 -8.08
CA LYS A 164 30.94 28.92 -8.78
C LYS A 164 30.73 27.52 -8.21
N ASN A 165 31.80 26.77 -7.96
CA ASN A 165 31.74 25.41 -7.43
C ASN A 165 31.18 25.39 -6.01
N GLU A 166 31.57 26.34 -5.17
CA GLU A 166 31.05 26.49 -3.80
C GLU A 166 29.56 26.86 -3.79
N ARG A 167 29.11 27.75 -4.68
CA ARG A 167 27.68 28.07 -4.83
C ARG A 167 26.88 26.85 -5.27
N ALA A 168 27.36 26.12 -6.28
CA ALA A 168 26.69 24.92 -6.77
C ALA A 168 26.61 23.84 -5.68
N TYR A 169 27.69 23.62 -4.92
CA TYR A 169 27.70 22.71 -3.80
C TYR A 169 26.67 23.09 -2.73
N ARG A 170 26.63 24.35 -2.29
CA ARG A 170 25.62 24.80 -1.31
C ARG A 170 24.19 24.64 -1.81
N GLN A 171 23.93 24.92 -3.09
CA GLN A 171 22.63 24.69 -3.70
C GLN A 171 22.25 23.20 -3.70
N ALA A 172 23.19 22.33 -4.05
CA ALA A 172 22.99 20.88 -4.05
C ALA A 172 22.73 20.34 -2.63
N VAL A 173 23.45 20.83 -1.62
CA VAL A 173 23.23 20.49 -0.20
C VAL A 173 21.80 20.89 0.23
N VAL A 174 21.40 22.13 -0.04
CA VAL A 174 20.05 22.60 0.32
C VAL A 174 18.97 21.77 -0.36
N GLN A 175 19.15 21.44 -1.64
CA GLN A 175 18.20 20.63 -2.38
C GLN A 175 18.11 19.20 -1.83
N GLN A 176 19.25 18.56 -1.56
CA GLN A 176 19.28 17.23 -0.96
C GLN A 176 18.61 17.22 0.42
N GLN A 177 18.91 18.20 1.27
CA GLN A 177 18.29 18.34 2.59
C GLN A 177 16.78 18.59 2.49
N LYS A 178 16.33 19.44 1.56
CA LYS A 178 14.90 19.67 1.32
C LYS A 178 14.20 18.36 0.96
N THR A 179 14.71 17.63 -0.03
CA THR A 179 14.10 16.37 -0.48
C THR A 179 14.12 15.30 0.61
N ALA A 180 15.25 15.14 1.32
CA ALA A 180 15.35 14.19 2.43
C ALA A 180 14.39 14.55 3.57
N GLY A 181 14.20 15.85 3.85
CA GLY A 181 13.22 16.34 4.82
C GLY A 181 11.78 15.99 4.43
N LEU A 182 11.41 16.16 3.16
CA LEU A 182 10.09 15.78 2.65
C LEU A 182 9.86 14.26 2.76
N ALA A 183 10.83 13.46 2.36
CA ALA A 183 10.75 12.00 2.48
C ALA A 183 10.64 11.55 3.95
N SER A 184 11.43 12.15 4.84
CA SER A 184 11.41 11.85 6.28
C SER A 184 10.05 12.19 6.88
N LYS A 185 9.49 13.36 6.54
CA LYS A 185 8.16 13.77 6.98
C LYS A 185 7.10 12.78 6.52
N TRP A 186 7.12 12.37 5.25
CA TRP A 186 6.19 11.38 4.73
C TRP A 186 6.28 10.04 5.48
N TYR A 187 7.49 9.57 5.77
CA TYR A 187 7.69 8.34 6.56
C TYR A 187 7.25 8.44 8.02
N GLN A 188 7.24 9.63 8.60
CA GLN A 188 6.80 9.85 9.98
C GLN A 188 5.29 10.06 10.09
N ASP A 189 4.73 10.83 9.17
CA ASP A 189 3.36 11.32 9.29
C ASP A 189 2.37 10.43 8.54
N ILE A 190 2.74 9.86 7.39
CA ILE A 190 1.81 9.20 6.45
C ILE A 190 2.02 7.69 6.42
N PHE A 191 3.28 7.24 6.29
CA PHE A 191 3.55 5.81 6.12
C PHE A 191 3.05 4.91 7.27
N PRO A 192 3.10 5.31 8.55
CA PRO A 192 2.56 4.50 9.63
C PRO A 192 1.05 4.28 9.51
N GLU A 193 0.30 5.28 9.04
CA GLU A 193 -1.14 5.16 8.81
C GLU A 193 -1.44 4.17 7.68
N ILE A 194 -0.65 4.21 6.59
CA ILE A 194 -0.76 3.24 5.50
C ILE A 194 -0.51 1.80 6.02
N LEU A 195 0.54 1.61 6.82
CA LEU A 195 0.86 0.30 7.39
C LEU A 195 -0.21 -0.20 8.36
N GLU A 196 -0.70 0.67 9.23
CA GLU A 196 -1.75 0.33 10.19
C GLU A 196 -3.04 -0.07 9.45
N ASN A 197 -3.44 0.69 8.43
CA ASN A 197 -4.60 0.35 7.61
C ASN A 197 -4.42 -0.98 6.89
N HIS A 198 -3.25 -1.20 6.27
CA HIS A 198 -2.94 -2.48 5.62
C HIS A 198 -3.01 -3.66 6.61
N GLN A 199 -2.48 -3.50 7.82
CA GLN A 199 -2.54 -4.50 8.88
C GLN A 199 -3.99 -4.79 9.30
N GLN A 200 -4.79 -3.74 9.53
CA GLN A 200 -6.20 -3.87 9.91
C GLN A 200 -7.02 -4.58 8.82
N ARG A 201 -6.77 -4.26 7.54
CA ARG A 201 -7.41 -4.94 6.41
C ARG A 201 -7.04 -6.42 6.38
N THR A 202 -5.77 -6.74 6.53
CA THR A 202 -5.29 -8.12 6.53
C THR A 202 -5.92 -8.95 7.66
N GLU A 203 -5.97 -8.41 8.88
CA GLU A 203 -6.63 -9.08 10.00
C GLU A 203 -8.15 -9.21 9.78
N SER A 204 -8.80 -8.21 9.20
CA SER A 204 -10.24 -8.27 8.87
C SER A 204 -10.53 -9.40 7.86
N VAL A 205 -9.69 -9.56 6.84
CA VAL A 205 -9.81 -10.63 5.85
C VAL A 205 -9.58 -12.00 6.48
N LYS A 206 -8.60 -12.11 7.38
CA LYS A 206 -8.32 -13.34 8.13
C LYS A 206 -9.49 -13.73 9.04
N ASP A 207 -10.09 -12.78 9.73
CA ASP A 207 -11.28 -13.00 10.56
C ASP A 207 -12.47 -13.49 9.73
N ILE A 208 -12.67 -12.92 8.53
CA ILE A 208 -13.69 -13.39 7.58
C ILE A 208 -13.43 -14.82 7.16
N LEU A 209 -12.20 -15.13 6.75
CA LEU A 209 -11.81 -16.47 6.34
C LEU A 209 -12.05 -17.47 7.46
N TYR A 210 -11.67 -17.13 8.68
CA TYR A 210 -11.93 -17.96 9.84
C TYR A 210 -13.43 -18.23 9.98
N LYS A 211 -14.27 -17.20 10.05
CA LYS A 211 -15.72 -17.35 10.20
C LYS A 211 -16.34 -18.17 9.08
N ILE A 212 -16.05 -17.85 7.82
CA ILE A 212 -16.59 -18.56 6.65
C ILE A 212 -16.19 -20.04 6.69
N LEU A 213 -14.96 -20.38 7.09
CA LEU A 213 -14.48 -21.75 7.09
C LEU A 213 -14.90 -22.54 8.34
N THR A 214 -15.16 -21.86 9.46
CA THR A 214 -15.59 -22.52 10.70
C THR A 214 -17.10 -22.58 10.87
N SER A 215 -17.88 -21.67 10.26
CA SER A 215 -19.35 -21.72 10.31
C SER A 215 -19.95 -22.83 9.43
N GLN A 216 -19.13 -23.47 8.57
CA GLN A 216 -19.53 -24.62 7.76
C GLN A 216 -19.49 -25.97 8.53
N ARG A 217 -19.33 -25.95 9.86
CA ARG A 217 -19.38 -27.14 10.73
C ARG A 217 -20.61 -27.08 11.63
#